data_AF-A0A2S3QKT0-F1
#
_entry.id   AF-A0A2S3QKT0-F1
#
_cell.length_a   1.000
_cell.length_b   1.000
_cell.length_c   1.000
_cell.angle_alpha   90.00
_cell.angle_beta   90.00
_cell.angle_gamma   90.00
#
_symmetry.space_group_name_H-M   'P 1'
#
loop_
_entity.id
_entity.type
_entity.pdbx_description
1 polymer ?
#
loop_
_entity_poly.entity_id
_entity_poly.type
_entity_poly.pdbx_seq_one_letter_code
_entity_poly.pdbx_strand_id
1 'polypeptide(L)' 'AAGMARDWPDARGIWHNDNKTFLVWVNEEDHLRVISMQKGGNMKEVFKRFCVGLQKIEDVFKKHNHGFMWNEHLG' A
#
# COMPACT_ATOMS: atom_id res chain seq x y z
N ALA A 1 -3.12 24.36 6.57
CA ALA A 1 -3.55 22.95 6.48
C ALA A 1 -3.35 22.46 5.05
N ALA A 2 -3.01 21.19 4.85
CA ALA A 2 -2.57 20.64 3.54
C ALA A 2 -3.72 20.29 2.56
N GLY A 3 -4.98 20.47 2.95
CA GLY A 3 -6.13 20.22 2.06
C GLY A 3 -6.44 18.75 1.78
N MET A 4 -5.83 17.83 2.53
CA MET A 4 -5.93 16.38 2.32
C MET A 4 -7.26 15.77 2.73
N ALA A 5 -8.16 16.49 3.40
CA ALA A 5 -9.45 15.98 3.86
C ALA A 5 -10.65 16.45 3.02
N ARG A 6 -10.40 17.11 1.87
CA ARG A 6 -11.48 17.52 0.97
C ARG A 6 -12.25 16.29 0.49
N ASP A 7 -13.55 16.48 0.33
CA ASP A 7 -14.48 15.50 -0.24
C ASP A 7 -14.58 14.18 0.55
N TRP A 8 -14.04 14.13 1.78
CA TRP A 8 -14.10 12.93 2.62
C TRP A 8 -15.55 12.45 2.84
N PRO A 9 -15.84 11.13 2.72
CA PRO A 9 -14.93 10.00 2.50
C PRO A 9 -14.79 9.56 1.02
N ASP A 10 -15.13 10.41 0.05
CA ASP A 10 -15.16 10.04 -1.37
C ASP A 10 -13.83 9.43 -1.85
N ALA A 11 -13.93 8.34 -2.62
CA ALA A 11 -12.82 7.57 -3.18
C ALA A 11 -11.77 7.06 -2.16
N ARG A 12 -12.10 7.02 -0.86
CA ARG A 12 -11.24 6.47 0.20
C ARG A 12 -11.67 5.09 0.61
N GLY A 13 -10.71 4.26 0.97
CA GLY A 13 -11.02 2.92 1.44
C GLY A 13 -9.83 2.13 1.93
N ILE A 14 -10.13 0.93 2.39
CA ILE A 14 -9.15 -0.06 2.80
C ILE A 14 -9.43 -1.37 2.09
N TRP A 15 -8.42 -1.90 1.42
CA TRP A 15 -8.39 -3.29 0.98
C TRP A 15 -7.55 -4.10 1.97
N HIS A 16 -7.91 -5.36 2.21
CA HIS A 16 -7.10 -6.27 3.00
C HIS A 16 -7.34 -7.72 2.59
N ASN A 17 -6.37 -8.60 2.86
CA ASN A 17 -6.61 -10.03 2.80
C ASN A 17 -7.54 -10.49 3.94
N ASP A 18 -8.16 -11.67 3.82
CA ASP A 18 -9.14 -12.17 4.80
C ASP A 18 -8.61 -12.16 6.25
N ASN A 19 -7.33 -12.52 6.42
CA ASN A 19 -6.67 -12.59 7.72
C ASN A 19 -6.19 -11.24 8.27
N LYS A 20 -6.38 -10.13 7.52
CA LYS A 20 -5.94 -8.77 7.88
C LYS A 20 -4.45 -8.68 8.26
N THR A 21 -3.62 -9.48 7.61
CA THR A 21 -2.16 -9.47 7.79
C THR A 21 -1.44 -8.70 6.69
N PHE A 22 -2.15 -8.36 5.62
CA PHE A 22 -1.69 -7.52 4.52
C PHE A 22 -2.86 -6.60 4.10
N LEU A 23 -2.64 -5.29 4.18
CA LEU A 23 -3.65 -4.25 3.96
C LEU A 23 -3.11 -3.18 3.02
N VAL A 24 -4.01 -2.48 2.34
CA VAL A 24 -3.69 -1.33 1.51
C VAL A 24 -4.72 -0.24 1.80
N TRP A 25 -4.28 0.91 2.31
CA TRP A 25 -5.14 2.11 2.38
C TRP A 25 -5.09 2.83 1.04
N VAL A 26 -6.22 3.35 0.61
CA VAL A 26 -6.39 4.05 -0.68
C VAL A 26 -6.83 5.48 -0.42
N ASN A 27 -6.09 6.44 -1.01
CA ASN A 27 -6.37 7.88 -0.99
C ASN A 27 -6.51 8.49 0.42
N GLU A 28 -5.69 8.06 1.38
CA GLU A 28 -5.67 8.68 2.71
C GLU A 28 -4.79 9.94 2.71
N GLU A 29 -3.50 9.79 3.01
CA GLU A 29 -2.48 10.81 2.82
C GLU A 29 -1.78 10.69 1.46
N ASP A 30 -1.49 9.45 1.07
CA ASP A 30 -0.93 9.07 -0.23
C ASP A 30 -1.97 8.31 -1.07
N HIS A 31 -1.65 8.09 -2.34
CA HIS A 31 -2.47 7.23 -3.21
C HIS A 31 -2.64 5.83 -2.63
N LEU A 32 -1.55 5.23 -2.14
CA LEU A 32 -1.55 3.89 -1.54
C LEU A 32 -0.63 3.83 -0.33
N ARG A 33 -1.09 3.17 0.74
CA ARG A 33 -0.25 2.76 1.88
C ARG A 33 -0.32 1.24 2.05
N VAL A 34 0.73 0.54 1.64
CA VAL A 34 0.83 -0.93 1.74
C VAL A 34 1.34 -1.31 3.13
N ILE A 35 0.63 -2.20 3.82
CA ILE A 35 0.87 -2.55 5.22
C ILE A 35 0.94 -4.07 5.35
N SER A 36 1.98 -4.56 6.03
CA SER A 36 2.08 -5.96 6.47
C SER A 36 2.22 -5.97 7.98
N MET A 37 1.36 -6.71 8.68
CA MET A 37 1.38 -6.74 10.15
C MET A 37 0.90 -8.09 10.70
N GLN A 38 1.32 -8.42 11.92
CA GLN A 38 0.82 -9.56 12.69
C GLN A 38 1.09 -9.33 14.18
N LYS A 39 0.46 -10.11 15.06
CA LYS A 39 0.80 -10.17 16.48
C LYS A 39 2.11 -10.95 16.69
N GLY A 40 2.83 -10.65 17.77
CA GLY A 40 4.13 -11.26 18.08
C GLY A 40 5.31 -10.57 17.40
N GLY A 41 6.50 -11.14 17.57
CA GLY A 41 7.79 -10.50 17.19
C GLY A 41 8.45 -11.06 15.92
N ASN A 42 7.75 -11.86 15.11
CA ASN A 42 8.34 -12.46 13.91
C ASN A 42 8.45 -11.45 12.75
N MET A 43 9.36 -10.48 12.90
CA MET A 43 9.58 -9.41 11.92
C MET A 43 9.99 -9.95 10.54
N LYS A 44 10.72 -11.07 10.49
CA LYS A 44 11.16 -11.69 9.25
C LYS A 44 9.99 -12.13 8.39
N GLU A 45 8.95 -12.70 8.99
CA GLU A 45 7.74 -13.12 8.28
C GLU A 45 6.93 -11.91 7.79
N VAL A 46 6.77 -10.89 8.65
CA VAL A 46 6.10 -9.63 8.28
C VAL A 46 6.77 -8.98 7.07
N PHE A 47 8.10 -8.86 7.11
CA PHE A 47 8.90 -8.26 6.04
C PHE A 47 8.86 -9.10 4.77
N LYS A 48 8.96 -10.44 4.88
CA LYS A 48 8.82 -11.34 3.73
C LYS A 48 7.47 -11.15 3.03
N ARG A 49 6.37 -11.10 3.79
CA ARG A 49 5.02 -10.87 3.24
C ARG A 49 4.92 -9.48 2.60
N PHE A 50 5.53 -8.46 3.22
CA PHE A 50 5.58 -7.11 2.67
C PHE A 50 6.25 -7.07 1.30
N CYS A 51 7.48 -7.58 1.18
CA CYS A 51 8.22 -7.56 -0.08
C CYS A 51 7.49 -8.32 -1.20
N VAL A 52 7.01 -9.53 -0.90
CA VAL A 52 6.27 -10.35 -1.89
C VAL A 52 4.96 -9.66 -2.30
N GLY A 53 4.25 -9.07 -1.35
CA GLY A 53 3.02 -8.34 -1.63
C GLY A 53 3.25 -7.09 -2.48
N LEU A 54 4.25 -6.28 -2.13
CA LEU A 54 4.59 -5.05 -2.85
C LEU A 54 5.01 -5.33 -4.29
N GLN A 55 5.86 -6.33 -4.53
CA GLN A 55 6.27 -6.74 -5.87
C GLN A 55 5.07 -7.17 -6.72
N LYS A 56 4.14 -7.95 -6.16
CA LYS A 56 2.92 -8.35 -6.87
C LYS A 56 2.01 -7.17 -7.22
N ILE A 57 1.88 -6.20 -6.32
CA ILE A 57 1.10 -4.98 -6.60
C ILE A 57 1.77 -4.23 -7.75
N GLU A 58 3.08 -4.01 -7.68
CA GLU A 58 3.83 -3.30 -8.72
C GLU A 58 3.71 -3.98 -10.10
N ASP A 59 3.81 -5.31 -10.15
CA ASP A 59 3.66 -6.08 -11.38
C ASP A 59 2.26 -5.91 -11.99
N VAL A 60 1.22 -5.96 -11.17
CA VAL A 60 -0.17 -5.73 -11.62
C VAL A 60 -0.33 -4.30 -12.13
N PHE A 61 0.20 -3.31 -11.41
CA PHE A 61 0.10 -1.90 -11.79
C PHE A 61 0.82 -1.63 -13.11
N LYS A 62 2.04 -2.13 -13.29
CA LYS A 62 2.79 -2.04 -14.55
C LYS A 62 2.07 -2.73 -15.69
N LYS A 63 1.49 -3.92 -15.46
CA LYS A 63 0.70 -4.65 -16.48
C LYS A 63 -0.49 -3.84 -16.98
N HIS A 64 -1.10 -3.02 -16.12
CA HIS A 64 -2.21 -2.13 -16.46
C HIS A 64 -1.75 -0.71 -16.86
N ASN A 65 -0.45 -0.48 -17.07
CA ASN A 65 0.12 0.83 -17.43
C ASN A 65 -0.16 1.94 -16.39
N HIS A 66 -0.17 1.57 -15.10
CA HIS A 66 -0.38 2.46 -13.96
C HIS A 66 0.82 2.41 -13.00
N GLY A 67 2.05 2.59 -13.53
CA GLY A 67 3.27 2.53 -12.72
C GLY A 67 3.32 3.54 -11.57
N PHE A 68 4.15 3.27 -10.57
CA PHE A 68 4.38 4.21 -9.47
C PHE A 68 5.17 5.44 -9.92
N MET A 69 5.00 6.53 -9.18
CA MET A 69 5.88 7.69 -9.30
C MET A 69 7.27 7.28 -8.82
N TRP A 70 8.26 7.36 -9.71
CA TRP A 70 9.65 7.01 -9.41
C TRP A 70 10.60 7.87 -10.25
N ASN A 71 11.74 8.25 -9.69
CA ASN A 71 12.88 8.82 -10.38
C ASN A 71 14.21 8.35 -9.74
N GLU A 72 15.29 8.41 -10.52
CA GLU A 72 16.60 7.90 -10.09
C GLU A 72 17.15 8.59 -8.83
N HIS A 73 16.81 9.86 -8.59
CA HIS A 73 17.35 10.63 -7.48
C HIS A 73 16.62 10.38 -6.15
N LEU A 74 15.29 10.20 -6.18
CA LEU A 74 14.44 10.22 -4.98
C LEU A 74 13.77 8.88 -4.67
N GLY A 75 13.91 7.87 -5.53
CA GLY A 75 13.10 6.65 -5.43
C GLY A 75 11.72 6.95 -5.98
#